data_AF-A0A1C6J750-F1
#
_entry.id   AF-A0A1C6J750-F1
#
_cell.length_a   1.000
_cell.length_b   1.000
_cell.length_c   1.000
_cell.angle_alpha   90.00
_cell.angle_beta   90.00
_cell.angle_gamma   90.00
#
_symmetry.space_group_name_H-M   'P 1'
#
loop_
_entity.id
_entity.type
_entity.pdbx_description
1 polymer ?
#
loop_
_entity_poly.entity_id
_entity_poly.type
_entity_poly.pdbx_seq_one_letter_code
_entity_poly.pdbx_strand_id
1 'polypeptide(L)'
;MSKETRERIAFRMQPETRRRIEQWYAADNCQSKNEFIEKAVNFYVDHLEIQDNQTLLPMAIQSAIDGRLSRMEDYIARRDFTRCVEQDMTNGIIAEAFEMDQDDLKRRRAQSVRNVKTTNGLISLEKYARSRQEQDWDDDEWQD
;
A
#
# COMPACT_ATOMS: atom_id res chain seq x y z
N MET A 1 -25.75 38.86 -30.25
CA MET A 1 -26.01 37.71 -31.15
C MET A 1 -24.76 37.48 -31.99
N SER A 2 -23.82 36.72 -31.46
CA SER A 2 -22.52 36.47 -32.09
C SER A 2 -22.73 35.58 -33.32
N LYS A 3 -22.29 36.03 -34.50
CA LYS A 3 -22.32 35.21 -35.72
C LYS A 3 -21.29 34.09 -35.57
N GLU A 4 -21.75 32.87 -35.30
CA GLU A 4 -20.93 31.67 -35.45
C GLU A 4 -20.40 31.64 -36.89
N THR A 5 -19.11 31.91 -37.05
CA THR A 5 -18.45 31.86 -38.35
C THR A 5 -18.08 30.40 -38.57
N ARG A 6 -19.00 29.65 -39.19
CA ARG A 6 -18.78 28.22 -39.51
C ARG A 6 -17.77 28.11 -40.64
N GLU A 7 -16.52 27.80 -40.30
CA GLU A 7 -15.47 27.56 -41.28
C GLU A 7 -15.66 26.21 -41.97
N ARG A 8 -15.48 26.20 -43.30
CA ARG A 8 -15.74 25.03 -44.13
C ARG A 8 -14.43 24.35 -44.50
N ILE A 9 -14.16 23.21 -43.87
CA ILE A 9 -12.95 22.42 -44.12
C ILE A 9 -13.19 21.46 -45.29
N ALA A 10 -12.32 21.47 -46.29
CA ALA A 10 -12.34 20.50 -47.38
C ALA A 10 -11.62 19.22 -46.94
N PHE A 11 -12.37 18.24 -46.42
CA PHE A 11 -11.83 16.98 -45.93
C PHE A 11 -12.01 15.84 -46.94
N ARG A 12 -10.90 15.23 -47.38
CA ARG A 12 -10.91 14.08 -48.29
C ARG A 12 -10.91 12.78 -47.47
N MET A 13 -12.10 12.24 -47.24
CA MET A 13 -12.30 11.02 -46.45
C MET A 13 -12.22 9.76 -47.30
N GLN A 14 -11.63 8.71 -46.74
CA GLN A 14 -11.70 7.36 -47.28
C GLN A 14 -13.15 6.85 -47.25
N PRO A 15 -13.57 6.01 -48.23
CA PRO A 15 -14.94 5.53 -48.33
C PRO A 15 -15.37 4.73 -47.09
N GLU A 16 -14.44 4.04 -46.43
CA GLU A 16 -14.69 3.31 -45.19
C GLU A 16 -15.03 4.23 -44.01
N THR A 17 -14.29 5.32 -43.84
CA THR A 17 -14.56 6.33 -42.81
C THR A 17 -15.91 7.00 -43.02
N ARG A 18 -16.27 7.30 -44.28
CA ARG A 18 -17.60 7.83 -44.62
C ARG A 18 -18.71 6.88 -44.21
N ARG A 19 -18.56 5.59 -44.52
CA ARG A 19 -19.55 4.56 -44.16
C ARG A 19 -19.71 4.43 -42.64
N ARG A 20 -18.62 4.49 -41.88
CA ARG A 20 -18.66 4.48 -40.40
C ARG A 20 -19.39 5.70 -39.84
N ILE A 21 -19.12 6.90 -40.37
CA ILE A 21 -19.84 8.12 -39.95
C ILE A 21 -21.34 7.99 -40.25
N GLU A 22 -21.71 7.49 -41.43
CA GLU A 22 -23.11 7.28 -41.79
C GLU A 22 -23.84 6.29 -40.88
N GLN A 23 -23.15 5.22 -40.47
CA GLN A 23 -23.70 4.21 -39.59
C GLN A 23 -23.87 4.72 -38.14
N TRP A 24 -22.90 5.48 -37.64
CA TRP A 24 -22.79 5.79 -36.22
C TRP A 24 -23.33 7.17 -35.82
N TYR A 25 -23.43 8.14 -36.74
CA TYR A 25 -23.92 9.48 -36.35
C TYR A 25 -25.36 9.45 -35.81
N ALA A 26 -26.23 8.61 -36.39
CA ALA A 26 -27.60 8.44 -35.92
C ALA A 26 -27.66 7.61 -34.62
N ALA A 27 -26.75 6.65 -34.46
CA ALA A 27 -26.65 5.84 -33.25
C ALA A 27 -26.18 6.65 -32.02
N ASP A 28 -25.33 7.66 -32.25
CA ASP A 28 -24.83 8.60 -31.23
C ASP A 28 -25.78 9.80 -30.99
N ASN A 29 -26.98 9.78 -31.59
CA ASN A 29 -28.00 10.82 -31.49
C ASN A 29 -27.53 12.22 -31.94
N CYS A 30 -26.56 12.28 -32.88
CA CYS A 30 -26.11 13.53 -33.47
C CYS A 30 -27.11 14.04 -34.52
N GLN A 31 -27.36 15.35 -34.52
CA GLN A 31 -28.26 16.00 -35.46
C GLN A 31 -27.66 16.14 -36.87
N SER A 32 -26.34 16.06 -36.98
CA SER A 32 -25.65 16.08 -38.27
C SER A 32 -24.35 15.27 -38.27
N LYS A 33 -23.90 14.89 -39.46
CA LYS A 33 -22.57 14.28 -39.66
C LYS A 33 -21.45 15.23 -39.21
N ASN A 34 -21.64 16.55 -39.33
CA ASN A 34 -20.66 17.53 -38.87
C ASN A 34 -20.54 17.53 -37.34
N GLU A 35 -21.66 17.49 -36.63
CA GLU A 35 -21.66 17.40 -35.16
C GLU A 35 -20.94 16.13 -34.68
N PHE A 36 -21.18 15.00 -35.34
CA PHE A 36 -20.48 13.75 -35.04
C PHE A 36 -18.96 13.86 -35.27
N ILE A 37 -18.55 14.49 -36.39
CA ILE A 37 -17.13 14.71 -36.70
C ILE A 37 -16.48 15.65 -35.67
N GLU A 38 -17.18 16.71 -35.28
CA GLU A 38 -16.69 17.68 -34.29
C GLU A 38 -16.51 17.03 -32.90
N LYS A 39 -17.49 16.23 -32.46
CA LYS A 39 -17.34 15.42 -31.23
C LYS A 39 -16.16 14.45 -31.32
N ALA A 40 -15.99 13.77 -32.46
CA ALA A 40 -14.89 12.82 -32.64
C ALA A 40 -13.51 13.51 -32.61
N VAL A 41 -13.41 14.71 -33.19
CA VAL A 41 -12.17 15.52 -33.15
C VAL A 41 -11.88 15.98 -31.73
N ASN A 42 -12.86 16.56 -31.03
CA ASN A 42 -12.70 16.99 -29.65
C ASN A 42 -12.33 15.81 -28.74
N PHE A 43 -12.99 14.66 -28.89
CA PHE A 43 -12.64 13.44 -28.16
C PHE A 43 -11.19 13.00 -28.40
N TYR A 44 -10.69 13.09 -29.64
CA TYR A 44 -9.31 12.72 -29.94
C TYR A 44 -8.29 13.73 -29.37
N VAL A 45 -8.62 15.03 -29.39
CA VAL A 45 -7.80 16.07 -28.74
C VAL A 45 -7.76 15.83 -27.23
N ASP A 46 -8.92 15.64 -26.59
CA ASP A 46 -9.03 15.32 -25.17
C ASP A 46 -8.23 14.03 -24.85
N HIS A 47 -8.30 13.01 -25.72
CA HIS A 47 -7.53 11.79 -25.56
C HIS A 47 -6.02 12.02 -25.61
N LEU A 48 -5.52 12.87 -26.53
CA LEU A 48 -4.10 13.22 -26.61
C LEU A 48 -3.63 14.01 -25.38
N GLU A 49 -4.43 14.96 -24.90
CA GLU A 49 -4.14 15.72 -23.67
C GLU A 49 -4.15 14.82 -22.43
N ILE A 50 -5.07 13.85 -22.38
CA ILE A 50 -5.13 12.84 -21.33
C ILE A 50 -3.95 11.89 -21.44
N GLN A 51 -3.52 11.49 -22.64
CA GLN A 51 -2.39 10.56 -22.81
C GLN A 51 -1.09 11.16 -22.28
N ASP A 52 -0.86 12.46 -22.47
CA ASP A 52 0.29 13.19 -21.90
C ASP A 52 0.21 13.23 -20.36
N ASN A 53 -0.99 13.49 -19.80
CA ASN A 53 -1.23 13.53 -18.36
C ASN A 53 -1.27 12.15 -17.67
N GLN A 54 -1.67 11.10 -18.39
CA GLN A 54 -1.77 9.72 -17.89
C GLN A 54 -0.40 9.11 -17.59
N THR A 55 0.67 9.61 -18.22
CA THR A 55 2.03 9.20 -17.87
C THR A 55 2.56 9.94 -16.65
N LEU A 56 2.30 11.24 -16.53
CA LEU A 56 2.92 12.07 -15.49
C LEU A 56 2.31 11.86 -14.11
N LEU A 57 0.98 11.77 -14.00
CA LEU A 57 0.31 11.65 -12.70
C LEU A 57 0.61 10.32 -11.99
N PRO A 58 0.48 9.14 -12.64
CA PRO A 58 0.85 7.88 -12.00
C PRO A 58 2.34 7.79 -11.65
N MET A 59 3.25 8.31 -12.49
CA MET A 59 4.69 8.36 -12.17
C MET A 59 5.01 9.26 -10.97
N ALA A 60 4.34 10.40 -10.85
CA ALA A 60 4.49 11.29 -9.70
C ALA A 60 3.97 10.63 -8.41
N ILE A 61 2.81 9.94 -8.49
CA ILE A 61 2.25 9.19 -7.36
C ILE A 61 3.20 8.06 -6.94
N GLN A 62 3.69 7.26 -7.90
CA GLN A 62 4.63 6.19 -7.63
C GLN A 62 5.91 6.73 -6.96
N SER A 63 6.50 7.79 -7.52
CA SER A 63 7.68 8.42 -6.94
C SER A 63 7.44 8.97 -5.53
N ALA A 64 6.25 9.53 -5.26
CA ALA A 64 5.89 10.00 -3.93
C ALA A 64 5.71 8.85 -2.93
N ILE A 65 5.14 7.72 -3.36
CA ILE A 65 5.03 6.50 -2.57
C ILE A 65 6.41 5.94 -2.26
N ASP A 66 7.26 5.74 -3.27
CA ASP A 66 8.60 5.20 -3.12
C ASP A 66 9.45 6.10 -2.21
N GLY A 67 9.35 7.42 -2.37
CA GLY A 67 10.03 8.38 -1.48
C GLY A 67 9.53 8.33 -0.04
N ARG A 68 8.24 8.04 0.20
CA ARG A 68 7.71 7.86 1.56
C ARG A 68 8.12 6.52 2.16
N LEU A 69 8.13 5.45 1.36
CA LEU A 69 8.58 4.13 1.79
C LEU A 69 10.05 4.14 2.15
N SER A 70 10.91 4.70 1.31
CA SER A 70 12.34 4.83 1.58
C SER A 70 12.62 5.61 2.88
N ARG A 71 11.94 6.74 3.12
CA ARG A 71 12.08 7.47 4.39
C ARG A 71 11.58 6.65 5.60
N MET A 72 10.54 5.85 5.40
CA MET A 72 10.01 4.99 6.45
C MET A 72 10.99 3.86 6.77
N GLU A 73 11.60 3.25 5.76
CA GLU A 73 12.64 2.22 5.90
C GLU A 73 13.86 2.78 6.65
N ASP A 74 14.35 3.96 6.27
CA ASP A 74 15.46 4.63 6.96
C ASP A 74 15.13 4.92 8.43
N TYR A 75 13.90 5.41 8.68
CA TYR A 75 13.45 5.68 10.05
C TYR A 75 13.34 4.41 10.88
N ILE A 76 12.76 3.34 10.32
CA ILE A 76 12.64 2.04 10.98
C ILE A 76 14.03 1.48 11.27
N ALA A 77 14.92 1.42 10.28
CA ALA A 77 16.26 0.87 10.45
C ALA A 77 17.06 1.61 11.53
N ARG A 78 17.03 2.96 11.51
CA ARG A 78 17.71 3.77 12.53
C ARG A 78 17.11 3.56 13.91
N ARG A 79 15.78 3.55 14.02
CA ARG A 79 15.08 3.42 15.31
C ARG A 79 15.23 2.01 15.88
N ASP A 80 15.19 1.00 15.02
CA ASP A 80 15.37 -0.41 15.38
C ASP A 80 16.80 -0.66 15.84
N PHE A 81 17.82 -0.13 15.16
CA PHE A 81 19.20 -0.20 15.62
C PHE A 81 19.37 0.38 17.03
N THR A 82 18.87 1.60 17.28
CA THR A 82 18.91 2.20 18.62
C THR A 82 18.18 1.33 19.63
N ARG A 83 17.01 0.78 19.28
CA ARG A 83 16.26 -0.11 20.17
C ARG A 83 17.03 -1.39 20.47
N CYS A 84 17.70 -2.01 19.49
CA CYS A 84 18.50 -3.21 19.68
C CYS A 84 19.66 -2.96 20.65
N VAL A 85 20.35 -1.82 20.54
CA VAL A 85 21.43 -1.45 21.47
C VAL A 85 20.90 -1.29 22.90
N GLU A 86 19.82 -0.52 23.08
CA GLU A 86 19.22 -0.31 24.42
C GLU A 86 18.70 -1.63 25.01
N GLN A 87 18.14 -2.51 24.17
CA GLN A 87 17.64 -3.82 24.58
C GLN A 87 18.79 -4.78 24.95
N ASP A 88 19.90 -4.76 24.21
CA ASP A 88 21.10 -5.53 24.55
C ASP A 88 21.66 -5.11 25.91
N MET A 89 21.81 -3.80 26.13
CA MET A 89 22.25 -3.25 27.43
C MET A 89 21.31 -3.67 28.57
N THR A 90 19.99 -3.54 28.37
CA THR A 90 19.00 -3.94 29.38
C THR A 90 19.07 -5.44 29.66
N ASN A 91 19.20 -6.27 28.63
CA ASN A 91 19.33 -7.72 28.79
C ASN A 91 20.63 -8.10 29.53
N GLY A 92 21.74 -7.41 29.24
CA GLY A 92 23.02 -7.58 29.93
C GLY A 92 22.90 -7.27 31.42
N ILE A 93 22.30 -6.13 31.77
CA ILE A 93 22.04 -5.73 33.17
C ILE A 93 21.17 -6.78 33.89
N ILE A 94 20.11 -7.27 33.25
CA ILE A 94 19.25 -8.32 33.84
C ILE A 94 20.02 -9.63 34.03
N ALA A 95 20.80 -10.06 33.03
CA ALA A 95 21.58 -11.28 33.13
C ALA A 95 22.60 -11.20 34.26
N GLU A 96 23.28 -10.06 34.41
CA GLU A 96 24.24 -9.82 35.50
C GLU A 96 23.53 -9.76 36.87
N ALA A 97 22.43 -9.01 36.99
CA ALA A 97 21.72 -8.83 38.25
C ALA A 97 21.10 -10.13 38.81
N PHE A 98 20.76 -11.07 37.93
CA PHE A 98 20.20 -12.38 38.30
C PHE A 98 21.20 -13.53 38.14
N GLU A 99 22.48 -13.23 37.89
CA GLU A 99 23.55 -14.22 37.69
C GLU A 99 23.16 -15.32 36.68
N MET A 100 22.45 -14.95 35.61
CA MET A 100 21.92 -15.89 34.64
C MET A 100 23.05 -16.55 33.85
N ASP A 101 23.11 -17.88 33.87
CA ASP A 101 24.08 -18.63 33.09
C ASP A 101 23.63 -18.86 31.63
N GLN A 102 24.50 -19.51 30.85
CA GLN A 102 24.23 -19.79 29.45
C GLN A 102 23.01 -20.70 29.24
N ASP A 103 22.75 -21.64 30.14
CA ASP A 103 21.67 -22.62 29.99
C ASP A 103 20.33 -22.03 30.39
N ASP A 104 20.30 -21.13 31.38
CA ASP A 104 19.16 -20.29 31.71
C ASP A 104 18.73 -19.42 30.52
N LEU A 105 19.69 -18.79 29.84
CA LEU A 105 19.42 -17.97 28.66
C LEU A 105 18.89 -18.82 27.49
N LYS A 106 19.47 -20.01 27.24
CA LYS A 106 18.95 -20.95 26.21
C LYS A 106 17.52 -21.38 26.52
N ARG A 107 17.24 -21.77 27.76
CA ARG A 107 15.90 -22.20 28.21
C ARG A 107 14.89 -21.06 28.03
N ARG A 108 15.25 -19.84 28.45
CA ARG A 108 14.39 -18.65 28.31
C ARG A 108 14.13 -18.30 26.85
N ARG A 109 15.14 -18.38 25.97
CA ARG A 109 14.96 -18.19 24.53
C ARG A 109 14.02 -19.21 23.92
N ALA A 110 14.15 -20.49 24.26
CA ALA A 110 13.26 -21.55 23.76
C ALA A 110 11.80 -21.28 24.16
N GLN A 111 11.56 -20.89 25.42
CA GLN A 111 10.22 -20.52 25.88
C GLN A 111 9.68 -19.29 25.16
N SER A 112 10.49 -18.23 24.99
CA SER A 112 10.08 -17.02 24.25
C SER A 112 9.73 -17.34 22.79
N VAL A 113 10.52 -18.17 22.11
CA VAL A 113 10.22 -18.59 20.72
C VAL A 113 8.90 -19.37 20.65
N ARG A 114 8.67 -20.28 21.60
CA ARG A 114 7.39 -21.01 21.68
C ARG A 114 6.23 -20.03 21.89
N ASN A 115 6.36 -19.08 22.80
CA ASN A 115 5.33 -18.08 23.06
C ASN A 115 5.02 -17.25 21.81
N VAL A 116 6.03 -16.74 21.12
CA VAL A 116 5.86 -15.98 19.86
C VAL A 116 5.11 -16.81 18.82
N LYS A 117 5.50 -18.07 18.63
CA LYS A 117 4.86 -18.97 17.65
C LYS A 117 3.40 -19.24 18.00
N THR A 118 3.11 -19.51 19.26
CA THR A 118 1.74 -19.82 19.70
C THR A 118 0.83 -18.59 19.66
N THR A 119 1.35 -17.38 19.84
CA THR A 119 0.57 -16.14 19.81
C THR A 119 0.60 -15.40 18.48
N ASN A 120 1.23 -15.96 17.44
CA ASN A 120 1.46 -15.28 16.15
C ASN A 120 2.09 -13.88 16.33
N GLY A 121 3.03 -13.75 17.28
CA GLY A 121 3.70 -12.50 17.60
C GLY A 121 2.93 -11.54 18.51
N LEU A 122 1.68 -11.86 18.90
CA LEU A 122 0.88 -11.03 19.82
C LEU A 122 1.19 -11.37 21.28
N ILE A 123 2.28 -10.83 21.81
CA ILE A 123 2.69 -11.03 23.21
C ILE A 123 2.05 -9.95 24.10
N SER A 124 1.41 -10.37 25.18
CA SER A 124 0.89 -9.48 26.23
C SER A 124 1.49 -9.88 27.58
N LEU A 125 2.07 -8.90 28.27
CA LEU A 125 2.64 -9.09 29.61
C LEU A 125 1.57 -9.44 30.65
N GLU A 126 0.37 -8.87 30.54
CA GLU A 126 -0.76 -9.20 31.42
C GLU A 126 -1.18 -10.67 31.29
N LYS A 127 -1.29 -11.15 30.05
CA LYS A 127 -1.59 -12.57 29.78
C LYS A 127 -0.48 -13.48 30.32
N TYR A 128 0.77 -13.07 30.13
CA TYR A 128 1.93 -13.81 30.64
C TYR A 128 1.91 -13.90 32.17
N ALA A 129 1.66 -12.78 32.86
CA ALA A 129 1.58 -12.72 34.32
C ALA A 129 0.45 -13.61 34.87
N ARG A 130 -0.73 -13.61 34.22
CA ARG A 130 -1.85 -14.45 34.60
C ARG A 130 -1.56 -15.95 34.41
N SER A 131 -0.99 -16.33 33.27
CA SER A 131 -0.64 -17.74 33.00
C SER A 131 0.42 -18.30 33.97
N ARG A 132 1.25 -17.43 34.54
CA ARG A 132 2.23 -17.80 35.58
C ARG A 132 1.55 -17.98 36.93
N GLN A 133 0.60 -17.11 37.28
CA GLN A 133 -0.22 -17.29 38.48
C GLN A 133 -1.04 -18.57 38.40
N GLU A 134 -1.68 -18.88 37.28
CA GLU A 134 -2.49 -20.11 37.14
C GLU A 134 -1.66 -21.40 37.29
N GLN A 135 -0.39 -21.43 36.84
CA GLN A 135 0.50 -22.58 37.07
C GLN A 135 0.86 -22.80 38.54
N ASP A 136 0.92 -21.75 39.35
CA ASP A 136 1.21 -21.87 40.79
C ASP A 136 -0.01 -22.40 41.59
N TRP A 137 -1.24 -22.37 41.04
CA TRP A 137 -2.45 -22.85 41.72
C TRP A 137 -2.75 -24.34 41.49
N ASP A 138 -2.23 -24.93 40.42
CA ASP A 138 -2.45 -26.36 40.10
C ASP A 138 -1.51 -27.31 40.87
N ASP A 139 -0.43 -26.79 41.51
CA ASP A 139 0.51 -27.60 42.31
C ASP A 139 0.08 -27.77 43.79
N ASP A 140 -0.91 -27.02 44.27
CA ASP A 140 -1.33 -27.00 45.69
C ASP A 140 -2.59 -27.83 46.02
N GLU A 141 -3.26 -28.49 45.05
CA GLU A 141 -4.58 -29.11 45.30
C GLU A 141 -4.62 -30.65 45.37
N TRP A 142 -3.50 -31.37 45.41
CA TRP A 142 -3.52 -32.83 45.66
C TRP A 142 -2.34 -33.36 46.49
N GLN A 143 -2.34 -33.07 47.78
CA GLN A 143 -1.76 -33.95 48.81
C GLN A 143 -2.69 -33.98 50.04
N ASP A 144 -3.68 -34.87 50.00
CA ASP A 144 -4.14 -35.75 51.09
C ASP A 144 -5.27 -36.69 50.62
#